data_AF-A0A8T3TKZ2-F1
#
_entry.id   AF-A0A8T3TKZ2-F1
#
_cell.length_a   1.000
_cell.length_b   1.000
_cell.length_c   1.000
_cell.angle_alpha   90.00
_cell.angle_beta   90.00
_cell.angle_gamma   90.00
#
_symmetry.space_group_name_H-M   'P 1'
#
loop_
_entity.id
_entity.type
_entity.pdbx_description
1 polymer ?
#
loop_
_entity_poly.entity_id
_entity_poly.type
_entity_poly.pdbx_seq_one_letter_code
_entity_poly.pdbx_strand_id
1 'polypeptide(L)'
;GGWLDTDLLRRRLAGDHHAGRPAFVASDLLWSAGNDWQRRPFGARRQRLEAVLLDGDRCVVSHALRGEGTLLAEALARFGLGAISARRLDARYRAGRAGDAWLRLPLVPEAITERPRLALIQRLPFPEGSG
;
A
#
# COMPACT_ATOMS: atom_id res chain seq x y z
N GLY A 1 4.62 10.14 17.68
CA GLY A 1 3.46 9.36 17.21
C GLY A 1 3.41 9.44 15.70
N GLY A 2 3.43 8.29 15.02
CA GLY A 2 3.64 8.18 13.57
C GLY A 2 2.39 8.43 12.73
N TRP A 3 1.99 9.70 12.65
CA TRP A 3 0.97 10.13 11.69
C TRP A 3 1.53 10.10 10.26
N LEU A 4 0.70 9.70 9.30
CA LEU A 4 1.04 9.85 7.89
C LEU A 4 0.96 11.34 7.51
N ASP A 5 2.05 11.86 6.96
CA ASP A 5 2.15 13.25 6.55
C ASP A 5 2.90 13.38 5.23
N THR A 6 2.15 13.60 4.15
CA THR A 6 2.69 13.73 2.80
C THR A 6 3.57 14.97 2.66
N ASP A 7 3.31 16.05 3.41
CA ASP A 7 4.12 17.27 3.33
C ASP A 7 5.45 17.09 4.03
N LEU A 8 5.47 16.43 5.20
CA LEU A 8 6.74 16.01 5.82
C LEU A 8 7.53 15.10 4.89
N LEU A 9 6.88 14.13 4.23
CA LEU A 9 7.55 13.24 3.28
C LEU A 9 8.14 14.02 2.10
N ARG A 10 7.40 14.97 1.51
CA ARG A 10 7.89 15.82 0.41
C ARG A 10 9.12 16.63 0.83
N ARG A 11 9.08 17.29 1.99
CA ARG A 11 10.24 18.04 2.52
C ARG A 11 11.44 17.12 2.74
N ARG A 12 11.21 15.92 3.29
CA ARG A 12 12.28 14.94 3.53
C ARG A 12 12.93 14.46 2.25
N LEU A 13 12.15 14.25 1.18
CA LEU A 13 12.64 13.89 -0.15
C LEU A 13 13.36 15.07 -0.85
N ALA A 14 12.99 16.31 -0.51
CA ALA A 14 13.65 17.53 -1.00
C ALA A 14 14.96 17.87 -0.27
N GLY A 15 15.36 17.10 0.75
CA GLY A 15 16.63 17.25 1.46
C GLY A 15 16.54 17.74 2.90
N ASP A 16 15.36 18.11 3.40
CA ASP A 16 15.20 18.48 4.82
C ASP A 16 15.28 17.25 5.72
N HIS A 17 16.46 16.99 6.28
CA HIS A 17 16.69 15.85 7.17
C HIS A 17 15.97 15.93 8.52
N HIS A 18 15.44 17.10 8.89
CA HIS A 18 14.64 17.31 10.10
C HIS A 18 13.15 17.02 9.87
N ALA A 19 12.71 16.86 8.62
CA ALA A 19 11.33 16.51 8.28
C ALA A 19 11.01 15.04 8.62
N GLY A 20 10.74 14.79 9.90
CA GLY A 20 10.25 13.51 10.41
C GLY A 20 11.13 12.31 10.05
N ARG A 21 10.55 11.11 10.15
CA ARG A 21 11.21 9.85 9.81
C ARG A 21 10.38 9.12 8.75
N PRO A 22 10.93 8.82 7.57
CA PRO A 22 10.19 8.11 6.55
C PRO A 22 10.00 6.64 6.94
N ALA A 23 8.90 6.06 6.46
CA ALA A 23 8.64 4.63 6.46
C ALA A 23 8.33 4.19 5.02
N PHE A 24 8.70 2.96 4.69
CA PHE A 24 8.46 2.34 3.40
C PHE A 24 7.30 1.35 3.50
N VAL A 25 6.33 1.49 2.59
CA VAL A 25 5.20 0.56 2.47
C VAL A 25 5.33 -0.15 1.12
N ALA A 26 5.85 -1.37 1.14
CA ALA A 26 6.09 -2.19 -0.05
C ALA A 26 4.77 -2.80 -0.55
N SER A 27 4.48 -2.64 -1.84
CA SER A 27 3.20 -3.11 -2.42
C SER A 27 3.35 -4.07 -3.61
N ASP A 28 4.54 -4.19 -4.20
CA ASP A 28 4.82 -5.08 -5.33
C ASP A 28 6.30 -5.49 -5.28
N LEU A 29 6.65 -6.57 -5.99
CA LEU A 29 8.00 -7.09 -6.10
C LEU A 29 8.31 -7.44 -7.55
N LEU A 30 9.26 -6.72 -8.14
CA LEU A 30 9.61 -6.85 -9.56
C LEU A 30 10.88 -7.66 -9.79
N TRP A 31 11.69 -7.88 -8.75
CA TRP A 31 12.93 -8.65 -8.80
C TRP A 31 13.12 -9.39 -7.48
N SER A 32 13.56 -10.64 -7.54
CA SER A 32 13.90 -11.43 -6.35
C SER A 32 14.87 -12.54 -6.70
N ALA A 33 15.86 -12.74 -5.84
CA ALA A 33 16.84 -13.83 -5.95
C ALA A 33 17.50 -13.89 -7.34
N GLY A 34 17.97 -12.75 -7.85
CA GLY A 34 18.65 -12.65 -9.14
C GLY A 34 17.76 -12.80 -10.38
N ASN A 35 16.43 -12.85 -10.22
CA ASN A 35 15.50 -13.08 -11.32
C ASN A 35 14.52 -11.92 -11.51
N ASP A 36 14.15 -11.66 -12.77
CA ASP A 36 13.04 -10.78 -13.14
C ASP A 36 11.68 -11.44 -12.83
N TRP A 37 10.82 -10.71 -12.12
CA TRP A 37 9.47 -11.14 -11.74
C TRP A 37 8.36 -10.40 -12.49
N GLN A 38 8.69 -9.41 -13.33
CA GLN A 38 7.70 -8.53 -13.98
C GLN A 38 6.67 -9.28 -14.84
N ARG A 39 7.06 -10.40 -15.47
CA ARG A 39 6.17 -11.24 -16.29
C ARG A 39 5.23 -12.14 -15.49
N ARG A 40 5.39 -12.23 -14.17
CA ARG A 40 4.54 -13.06 -13.31
C ARG A 40 3.27 -12.30 -12.92
N PRO A 41 2.13 -12.98 -12.68
CA PRO A 41 0.91 -12.35 -12.17
C PRO A 41 1.13 -11.59 -10.86
N PHE A 42 0.40 -10.50 -10.64
CA PHE A 42 0.52 -9.67 -9.43
C PHE A 42 0.34 -10.49 -8.15
N GLY A 43 -0.61 -11.43 -8.12
CA GLY A 43 -0.80 -12.31 -6.97
C GLY A 43 0.46 -13.11 -6.60
N ALA A 44 1.19 -13.63 -7.58
CA ALA A 44 2.43 -14.37 -7.35
C ALA A 44 3.58 -13.45 -6.90
N ARG A 45 3.69 -12.26 -7.49
CA ARG A 45 4.68 -11.25 -7.06
C ARG A 45 4.44 -10.82 -5.62
N ARG A 46 3.15 -10.68 -5.26
CA ARG A 46 2.71 -10.28 -3.94
C ARG A 46 2.98 -11.35 -2.88
N GLN A 47 2.63 -12.60 -3.15
CA GLN A 47 2.98 -13.73 -2.27
C GLN A 47 4.50 -13.82 -2.05
N ARG A 48 5.29 -13.57 -3.10
CA ARG A 48 6.75 -13.55 -2.95
C ARG A 48 7.23 -12.39 -2.10
N LEU A 49 6.65 -11.19 -2.24
CA LEU A 49 6.96 -10.04 -1.40
C LEU A 49 6.73 -10.37 0.07
N GLU A 50 5.56 -10.91 0.41
CA GLU A 50 5.21 -11.32 1.78
C GLU A 50 6.16 -12.39 2.34
N ALA A 51 6.65 -13.29 1.48
CA ALA A 51 7.60 -14.32 1.89
C ALA A 51 9.03 -13.82 2.15
N VAL A 52 9.43 -12.65 1.61
CA VAL A 52 10.81 -12.14 1.70
C VAL A 52 10.94 -10.88 2.53
N LEU A 53 9.86 -10.15 2.75
CA LEU A 53 9.84 -8.94 3.56
C LEU A 53 9.03 -9.17 4.82
N LEU A 54 9.71 -9.19 5.96
CA LEU A 54 9.09 -9.16 7.28
C LEU A 54 8.78 -7.72 7.66
N ASP A 55 7.61 -7.50 8.23
CA ASP A 55 7.23 -6.19 8.76
C ASP A 55 8.17 -5.76 9.89
N GLY A 56 8.61 -4.51 9.83
CA GLY A 56 9.36 -3.85 10.88
C GLY A 56 8.92 -2.40 11.06
N ASP A 57 9.55 -1.68 11.98
CA ASP A 57 9.11 -0.35 12.41
C ASP A 57 8.98 0.69 11.28
N ARG A 58 9.72 0.51 10.18
CA ARG A 58 9.80 1.47 9.07
C ARG A 58 9.78 0.85 7.69
N CYS A 59 9.60 -0.46 7.59
CA CYS A 59 9.49 -1.16 6.31
C CYS A 59 8.43 -2.22 6.50
N VAL A 60 7.33 -2.08 5.78
CA VAL A 60 6.17 -2.94 5.95
C VAL A 60 5.57 -3.31 4.62
N VAL A 61 4.89 -4.44 4.58
CA VAL A 61 4.15 -4.91 3.43
C VAL A 61 2.73 -4.31 3.46
N SER A 62 2.26 -3.70 2.35
CA SER A 62 0.92 -3.09 2.30
C SER A 62 -0.18 -4.14 2.45
N HIS A 63 -1.15 -4.02 3.35
CA HIS A 63 -2.26 -4.96 3.41
C HIS A 63 -3.28 -4.75 2.27
N ALA A 64 -3.99 -5.81 1.88
CA ALA A 64 -4.98 -5.78 0.81
C ALA A 64 -6.12 -6.77 1.08
N LEU A 65 -7.31 -6.45 0.55
CA LEU A 65 -8.47 -7.36 0.52
C LEU A 65 -8.72 -7.88 -0.89
N ARG A 66 -9.13 -9.14 -0.98
CA ARG A 66 -9.66 -9.75 -2.21
C ARG A 66 -11.18 -9.77 -2.12
N GLY A 67 -11.88 -9.34 -3.18
CA GLY A 67 -13.35 -9.37 -3.25
C GLY A 67 -14.06 -8.26 -2.48
N GLU A 68 -13.53 -7.79 -1.35
CA GLU A 68 -14.21 -6.83 -0.45
C GLU A 68 -13.68 -5.39 -0.57
N GLY A 69 -13.48 -4.91 -1.80
CA GLY A 69 -12.89 -3.59 -2.06
C GLY A 69 -13.75 -2.42 -1.59
N THR A 70 -15.09 -2.56 -1.56
CA THR A 70 -16.02 -1.52 -1.10
C THR A 70 -15.99 -1.38 0.43
N LEU A 71 -15.99 -2.50 1.16
CA LEU A 71 -15.83 -2.50 2.61
C LEU A 71 -14.49 -1.85 3.01
N LEU A 72 -13.42 -2.17 2.28
CA LEU A 72 -12.12 -1.53 2.46
C LEU A 72 -12.20 -0.01 2.25
N ALA A 73 -12.86 0.42 1.18
CA ALA A 73 -13.03 1.83 0.84
C ALA A 73 -13.75 2.59 1.95
N GLU A 74 -14.87 2.05 2.44
CA GLU A 74 -15.67 2.64 3.52
C GLU A 74 -14.86 2.76 4.81
N ALA A 75 -14.17 1.68 5.21
CA ALA A 75 -13.33 1.69 6.41
C ALA A 75 -12.22 2.74 6.29
N LEU A 76 -11.47 2.75 5.18
CA LEU A 76 -10.33 3.66 5.00
C LEU A 76 -10.74 5.12 4.83
N ALA A 77 -11.93 5.40 4.28
CA ALA A 77 -12.49 6.75 4.23
C ALA A 77 -12.72 7.33 5.64
N ARG A 78 -13.19 6.51 6.58
CA ARG A 78 -13.34 6.86 8.01
C ARG A 78 -12.02 7.11 8.73
N PHE A 79 -10.91 6.56 8.21
CA PHE A 79 -9.55 6.85 8.68
C PHE A 79 -8.87 8.00 7.94
N GLY A 80 -9.54 8.64 6.98
CA GLY A 80 -9.08 9.88 6.37
C GLY A 80 -8.21 9.66 5.15
N LEU A 81 -8.20 8.45 4.63
CA LEU A 81 -7.47 8.13 3.42
C LEU A 81 -8.28 8.60 2.21
N GLY A 82 -7.63 9.33 1.32
CA GLY A 82 -8.26 9.89 0.12
C GLY A 82 -8.25 8.95 -1.08
N ALA A 83 -7.66 7.76 -0.99
CA ALA A 83 -7.65 6.80 -2.09
C ALA A 83 -7.26 5.39 -1.64
N ILE A 84 -7.70 4.40 -2.43
CA ILE A 84 -7.21 3.02 -2.40
C ILE A 84 -6.62 2.62 -3.75
N SER A 85 -5.86 1.53 -3.74
CA SER A 85 -5.28 0.93 -4.94
C SER A 85 -5.96 -0.40 -5.22
N ALA A 86 -6.63 -0.53 -6.36
CA ALA A 86 -7.16 -1.79 -6.86
C ALA A 86 -6.19 -2.41 -7.87
N ARG A 87 -5.90 -3.70 -7.75
CA ARG A 87 -4.93 -4.41 -8.58
C ARG A 87 -5.56 -5.70 -9.11
N ARG A 88 -5.41 -5.93 -10.42
CA ARG A 88 -5.77 -7.22 -11.02
C ARG A 88 -4.75 -8.28 -10.63
N LEU A 89 -5.19 -9.35 -9.96
CA LEU A 89 -4.30 -10.41 -9.45
C LEU A 89 -3.58 -11.18 -10.57
N ASP A 90 -4.24 -11.35 -11.71
CA ASP A 90 -3.74 -12.04 -12.91
C ASP A 90 -2.77 -11.17 -13.74
N ALA A 91 -2.68 -9.87 -13.47
CA ALA A 91 -1.96 -8.94 -14.33
C ALA A 91 -0.44 -8.98 -14.14
N ARG A 92 0.28 -8.96 -15.27
CA ARG A 92 1.72 -8.74 -15.33
C ARG A 92 2.06 -7.27 -15.06
N TYR A 93 3.27 -7.01 -14.60
CA TYR A 93 3.75 -5.64 -14.50
C TYR A 93 3.96 -5.04 -15.90
N ARG A 94 3.54 -3.79 -16.08
CA ARG A 94 3.76 -3.00 -17.29
C ARG A 94 4.38 -1.68 -16.89
N ALA A 95 5.61 -1.41 -17.34
CA ALA A 95 6.25 -0.13 -17.11
C ALA A 95 5.47 0.99 -17.82
N GLY A 96 5.36 2.15 -17.17
CA GLY A 96 4.55 3.26 -17.67
C GLY A 96 3.07 3.11 -17.33
N ARG A 97 2.19 3.03 -18.34
CA ARG A 97 0.74 2.99 -18.12
C ARG A 97 0.28 1.58 -17.73
N ALA A 98 -0.23 1.45 -16.52
CA ALA A 98 -0.77 0.19 -16.01
C ALA A 98 -2.14 -0.18 -16.63
N GLY A 99 -2.89 0.80 -17.13
CA GLY A 99 -4.24 0.56 -17.66
C GLY A 99 -5.18 0.05 -16.57
N ASP A 100 -5.97 -0.97 -16.89
CA ASP A 100 -6.89 -1.64 -15.96
C ASP A 100 -6.21 -2.57 -14.95
N ALA A 101 -4.92 -2.88 -15.13
CA ALA A 101 -4.16 -3.74 -14.22
C ALA A 101 -3.96 -3.11 -12.83
N TRP A 102 -3.97 -1.78 -12.75
CA TRP A 102 -3.83 -1.02 -11.53
C TRP A 102 -4.63 0.27 -11.60
N LEU A 103 -5.65 0.36 -10.76
CA LEU A 103 -6.48 1.54 -10.62
C LEU A 103 -6.21 2.21 -9.27
N ARG A 104 -6.17 3.55 -9.30
CA ARG A 104 -6.26 4.36 -8.09
C ARG A 104 -7.70 4.82 -7.97
N LEU A 105 -8.36 4.38 -6.91
CA LEU A 105 -9.77 4.71 -6.66
C LEU A 105 -9.79 5.81 -5.60
N PRO A 106 -10.25 7.03 -5.93
CA PRO A 106 -10.39 8.08 -4.94
C PRO A 106 -11.48 7.73 -3.92
N LEU A 107 -11.26 8.12 -2.68
CA LEU A 107 -12.23 8.06 -1.60
C LEU A 107 -12.64 9.47 -1.22
N VAL A 108 -13.85 9.63 -0.69
CA VAL A 108 -14.26 10.86 -0.01
C VAL A 108 -14.00 10.63 1.48
N PRO A 109 -12.98 11.27 2.08
CA PRO A 109 -12.70 11.12 3.50
C PRO A 109 -13.89 11.66 4.30
N GLU A 110 -14.26 10.98 5.38
CA GLU A 110 -15.13 11.61 6.38
C GLU A 110 -14.36 12.78 7.02
N ALA A 111 -15.07 13.79 7.52
CA ALA A 111 -14.42 14.94 8.14
C ALA A 111 -13.66 14.50 9.40
N ILE A 112 -12.33 14.53 9.36
CA ILE A 112 -11.49 14.07 10.48
C ILE A 112 -10.78 15.23 11.14
N THR A 113 -10.76 15.20 12.48
CA THR A 113 -10.02 16.12 13.34
C THR A 113 -8.54 15.73 13.49
N GLU A 114 -8.15 14.49 13.17
CA GLU A 114 -6.78 13.96 13.29
C GLU A 114 -6.35 13.12 12.07
N ARG A 115 -5.06 13.10 11.74
CA ARG A 115 -4.52 12.35 10.58
C ARG A 115 -4.56 10.83 10.84
N PRO A 116 -4.41 9.93 9.85
CA PRO A 116 -4.28 8.51 10.14
C PRO A 116 -2.90 8.11 10.70
N ARG A 117 -2.86 7.15 11.64
CA ARG A 117 -1.62 6.49 12.09
C ARG A 117 -1.36 5.24 11.26
N LEU A 118 -0.15 5.09 10.72
CA LEU A 118 0.21 3.93 9.89
C LEU A 118 -0.04 2.59 10.61
N ALA A 119 0.34 2.51 11.89
CA ALA A 119 0.15 1.30 12.70
C ALA A 119 -1.32 0.87 12.86
N LEU A 120 -2.29 1.81 12.77
CA LEU A 120 -3.71 1.45 12.83
C LEU A 120 -4.20 0.89 11.50
N ILE A 121 -3.78 1.49 10.39
CA ILE A 121 -4.12 1.02 9.02
C ILE A 121 -3.66 -0.42 8.83
N GLN A 122 -2.46 -0.74 9.32
CA GLN A 122 -1.91 -2.10 9.24
C GLN A 122 -2.64 -3.13 10.10
N ARG A 123 -3.31 -2.68 11.17
CA ARG A 123 -4.02 -3.54 12.12
C ARG A 123 -5.51 -3.65 11.83
N LEU A 124 -5.97 -3.10 10.70
CA LEU A 124 -7.34 -3.29 10.29
C LEU A 124 -7.61 -4.79 10.10
N PRO A 125 -8.76 -5.28 10.60
CA PRO A 125 -9.11 -6.69 10.48
C PRO A 125 -9.39 -6.98 9.02
N PHE A 126 -8.36 -7.40 8.30
CA PHE A 126 -8.49 -7.90 6.95
C PHE A 126 -8.81 -9.38 7.05
N PRO A 127 -9.98 -9.87 6.58
CA PRO A 127 -10.23 -11.30 6.50
C PRO A 127 -9.09 -11.97 5.72
N GLU A 128 -8.47 -12.98 6.34
CA GLU A 128 -7.55 -13.90 5.68
C GLU A 128 -8.31 -14.53 4.50
N GLY A 129 -7.88 -14.19 3.27
CA GLY A 129 -8.59 -14.60 2.06
C GLY A 129 -8.78 -16.11 2.01
N SER A 130 -10.03 -16.57 1.99
CA SER A 130 -10.36 -17.96 1.66
C SER A 130 -10.15 -18.17 0.16
N GLY A 131 -9.18 -19.01 -0.20
CA GLY A 131 -9.04 -19.71 -1.49
C GLY A 131 -8.92 -18.86 -2.75
#